data_AF-A0A5S3VT87-F1
#
_entry.id   AF-A0A5S3VT87-F1
#
_cell.length_a   1.000
_cell.length_b   1.000
_cell.length_c   1.000
_cell.angle_alpha   90.00
_cell.angle_beta   90.00
_cell.angle_gamma   90.00
#
_symmetry.space_group_name_H-M   'P 1'
#
loop_
_entity.id
_entity.type
_entity.pdbx_description
1 polymer ?
#
loop_
_entity_poly.entity_id
_entity_poly.type
_entity_poly.pdbx_seq_one_letter_code
_entity_poly.pdbx_strand_id
1 'polypeptide(L)'
;MKKQLLSGLIFTSALSTFNVFATNGYFTHGYGMTHKGMAGAGVALSEELMSGANNPATFSANGTQMSVGIELFAPERNYTAAKVDEYFPNALYLARQDHYK
;
A
#
# COMPACT_ATOMS: atom_id res chain seq x y z
N MET A 1 -4.21 -24.57 27.68
CA MET A 1 -3.55 -23.55 26.84
C MET A 1 -3.36 -23.99 25.39
N LYS A 2 -2.82 -25.19 25.11
CA LYS A 2 -2.64 -25.70 23.72
C LYS A 2 -3.89 -25.67 22.82
N LYS A 3 -5.07 -26.04 23.36
CA LYS A 3 -6.34 -26.02 22.59
C LYS A 3 -6.83 -24.61 22.25
N GLN A 4 -6.54 -23.63 23.11
CA GLN A 4 -6.89 -22.22 22.90
C GLN A 4 -5.97 -21.58 21.84
N LEU A 5 -4.67 -21.91 21.87
CA LEU A 5 -3.71 -21.52 20.84
C LEU A 5 -4.06 -22.10 19.47
N LEU A 6 -4.46 -23.38 19.43
CA LEU A 6 -4.86 -24.05 18.20
C LEU A 6 -6.15 -23.44 17.62
N SER A 7 -7.14 -23.16 18.48
CA SER A 7 -8.37 -22.47 18.09
C SER A 7 -8.10 -21.05 17.55
N GLY A 8 -7.21 -20.31 18.21
CA GLY A 8 -6.83 -18.96 17.77
C GLY A 8 -6.16 -18.95 16.40
N LEU A 9 -5.24 -19.89 16.16
CA LEU A 9 -4.52 -20.02 14.89
C LEU A 9 -5.44 -20.38 13.71
N ILE A 10 -6.43 -21.26 13.95
CA ILE A 10 -7.43 -21.63 12.96
C ILE A 10 -8.32 -20.41 12.63
N PHE A 11 -8.72 -19.65 13.65
CA PHE A 11 -9.52 -18.46 13.47
C PHE A 11 -8.79 -17.38 12.64
N THR A 12 -7.54 -17.04 12.96
CA THR A 12 -6.77 -16.06 12.17
C THR A 12 -6.49 -16.52 10.75
N SER A 13 -6.24 -17.81 10.53
CA SER A 13 -6.00 -18.36 9.19
C SER A 13 -7.27 -18.26 8.31
N ALA A 14 -8.45 -18.49 8.89
CA ALA A 14 -9.72 -18.38 8.18
C ALA A 14 -10.06 -16.94 7.76
N LEU A 15 -9.58 -15.92 8.48
CA LEU A 15 -9.76 -14.51 8.10
C LEU A 15 -8.73 -14.02 7.05
N SER A 16 -7.67 -14.76 6.77
CA SER A 16 -6.58 -14.32 5.88
C SER A 16 -6.81 -14.57 4.39
N THR A 17 -7.94 -15.16 3.98
CA THR A 17 -8.23 -15.48 2.58
C THR A 17 -8.67 -14.24 1.80
N PHE A 18 -7.73 -13.33 1.51
CA PHE A 18 -7.94 -12.25 0.56
C PHE A 18 -7.29 -12.63 -0.78
N ASN A 19 -8.04 -12.45 -1.87
CA ASN A 19 -7.49 -12.57 -3.22
C ASN A 19 -6.45 -11.46 -3.43
N VAL A 20 -5.17 -11.82 -3.56
CA VAL A 20 -4.12 -10.88 -3.95
C VAL A 20 -4.22 -10.68 -5.46
N PHE A 21 -5.05 -9.73 -5.88
CA PHE A 21 -4.97 -9.18 -7.22
C PHE A 21 -3.73 -8.30 -7.31
N ALA A 22 -2.93 -8.47 -8.36
CA ALA A 22 -1.93 -7.49 -8.75
C ALA A 22 -2.64 -6.21 -9.20
N THR A 23 -3.18 -5.47 -8.24
CA THR A 23 -3.55 -4.08 -8.46
C THR A 23 -2.25 -3.34 -8.74
N ASN A 24 -2.25 -2.36 -9.64
CA ASN A 24 -1.14 -1.42 -9.80
C ASN A 24 -1.06 -0.53 -8.54
N GLY A 25 -0.77 -1.15 -7.39
CA GLY A 25 -1.04 -0.64 -6.06
C GLY A 25 -0.26 0.64 -5.83
N TYR A 26 -0.94 1.66 -5.32
CA TYR A 26 -0.30 2.88 -4.87
C TYR A 26 0.40 2.59 -3.53
N PHE A 27 1.72 2.76 -3.48
CA PHE A 27 2.42 2.76 -2.21
C PHE A 27 1.99 3.98 -1.40
N THR A 28 1.46 3.76 -0.21
CA THR A 28 1.19 4.86 0.71
C THR A 28 2.47 5.63 0.99
N HIS A 29 2.40 6.96 1.04
CA HIS A 29 3.55 7.81 1.30
C HIS A 29 3.98 7.78 2.79
N GLY A 30 3.69 6.73 3.53
CA GLY A 30 3.85 6.65 4.99
C GLY A 30 2.58 6.09 5.64
N TYR A 31 2.75 5.47 6.80
CA TYR A 31 1.71 4.84 7.60
C TYR A 31 1.47 5.63 8.88
N GLY A 32 0.19 5.79 9.24
CA GLY A 32 -0.22 6.52 10.44
C GLY A 32 -0.63 7.96 10.14
N MET A 33 -1.54 8.49 10.96
CA MET A 33 -2.17 9.79 10.70
C MET A 33 -1.19 10.94 10.85
N THR A 34 -0.27 10.86 11.83
CA THR A 34 0.78 11.87 12.06
C THR A 34 1.78 11.91 10.91
N HIS A 35 2.34 10.75 10.51
CA HIS A 35 3.26 10.70 9.37
C HIS A 35 2.62 11.14 8.07
N LYS A 36 1.33 10.80 7.86
CA LYS A 36 0.59 11.27 6.69
C LYS A 36 0.39 12.78 6.70
N GLY A 37 0.08 13.38 7.85
CA GLY A 37 0.01 14.83 8.03
C GLY A 37 1.33 15.54 7.70
N MET A 38 2.47 14.86 7.88
CA MET A 38 3.80 15.35 7.51
C MET A 38 4.27 14.92 6.11
N ALA A 39 3.33 14.64 5.20
CA ALA A 39 3.62 14.19 3.83
C ALA A 39 4.50 12.92 3.74
N GLY A 40 4.51 12.10 4.79
CA GLY A 40 5.30 10.87 4.86
C GLY A 40 6.58 10.92 5.66
N ALA A 41 6.95 12.07 6.19
CA ALA A 41 8.08 12.15 7.10
C ALA A 41 7.77 11.34 8.37
N GLY A 42 8.68 10.47 8.77
CA GLY A 42 8.41 9.55 9.89
C GLY A 42 9.43 8.45 10.17
N VAL A 43 10.45 8.27 9.34
CA VAL A 43 11.40 7.14 9.48
C VAL A 43 12.13 7.14 10.84
N ALA A 44 12.42 8.31 11.40
CA ALA A 44 13.07 8.47 12.71
C ALA A 44 12.10 8.98 13.80
N LEU A 45 10.81 9.11 13.49
CA LEU A 45 9.81 9.64 14.40
C LEU A 45 8.94 8.50 14.92
N SER A 46 8.68 8.52 16.24
CA SER A 46 7.91 7.50 16.95
C SER A 46 6.75 8.15 17.70
N GLU A 47 5.91 8.89 16.98
CA GLU A 47 4.79 9.66 17.59
C GLU A 47 3.53 8.81 17.81
N GLU A 48 3.32 7.77 17.00
CA GLU A 48 2.15 6.89 17.07
C GLU A 48 2.52 5.41 16.95
N LEU A 49 1.64 4.49 17.35
CA LEU A 49 1.91 3.05 17.25
C LEU A 49 2.17 2.58 15.81
N MET A 50 1.52 3.20 14.83
CA MET A 50 1.70 2.90 13.41
C MET A 50 3.08 3.33 12.87
N SER A 51 3.91 4.04 13.64
CA SER A 51 5.31 4.34 13.28
C SER A 51 6.10 3.07 12.95
N GLY A 52 5.81 1.98 13.65
CA GLY A 52 6.43 0.67 13.41
C GLY A 52 6.22 0.12 11.99
N ALA A 53 5.16 0.54 11.30
CA ALA A 53 4.92 0.17 9.91
C ALA A 53 5.80 0.96 8.93
N ASN A 54 6.27 2.16 9.30
CA ASN A 54 7.26 2.91 8.53
C ASN A 54 8.69 2.44 8.81
N ASN A 55 9.00 2.18 10.08
CA ASN A 55 10.29 1.69 10.52
C ASN A 55 10.10 0.78 11.75
N PRO A 56 10.36 -0.53 11.67
CA PRO A 56 10.22 -1.42 12.81
C PRO A 56 11.03 -1.00 14.04
N ALA A 57 12.15 -0.28 13.87
CA ALA A 57 12.97 0.22 14.98
C ALA A 57 12.31 1.37 15.75
N THR A 58 11.36 2.08 15.16
CA THR A 58 10.57 3.11 15.87
C THR A 58 9.39 2.52 16.61
N PHE A 59 9.14 1.21 16.51
CA PHE A 59 8.12 0.56 17.32
C PHE A 59 8.61 0.42 18.77
N SER A 60 8.24 1.39 19.61
CA SER A 60 8.51 1.37 21.04
C SER A 60 7.18 1.46 21.80
N ALA A 61 6.64 0.30 22.16
CA ALA A 61 5.43 0.22 22.97
C ALA A 61 5.80 0.06 24.45
N ASN A 62 5.43 1.04 25.28
CA ASN A 62 5.45 0.85 26.73
C ASN A 62 4.18 0.12 27.14
N GLY A 63 4.25 -1.21 27.28
CA GLY A 63 3.11 -2.07 27.58
C GLY A 63 2.25 -2.42 26.36
N THR A 64 1.02 -2.89 26.59
CA THR A 64 0.08 -3.28 25.53
C THR A 64 -0.72 -2.05 25.09
N GLN A 65 -0.57 -1.68 23.82
CA GLN A 65 -1.26 -0.53 23.23
C GLN A 65 -1.89 -0.96 21.88
N MET A 66 -3.00 -0.31 21.51
CA MET A 66 -3.69 -0.53 20.24
C MET A 66 -4.11 0.82 19.64
N SER A 67 -3.80 1.04 18.37
CA SER A 67 -4.22 2.21 17.60
C SER A 67 -5.04 1.79 16.40
N VAL A 68 -6.13 2.52 16.12
CA VAL A 68 -6.99 2.29 14.95
C VAL A 68 -7.20 3.62 14.24
N GLY A 69 -7.03 3.62 12.91
CA GLY A 69 -7.28 4.76 12.04
C GLY A 69 -7.99 4.32 10.77
N ILE A 70 -8.77 5.24 10.18
CA ILE A 70 -9.48 5.03 8.93
C ILE A 70 -9.07 6.15 7.97
N GLU A 71 -8.75 5.79 6.74
CA GLU A 71 -8.34 6.72 5.69
C GLU A 71 -9.11 6.46 4.40
N LEU A 72 -9.39 7.54 3.66
CA LEU A 72 -9.92 7.49 2.30
C LEU A 72 -8.90 8.10 1.35
N PHE A 73 -8.53 7.36 0.31
CA PHE A 73 -7.57 7.79 -0.71
C PHE A 73 -8.20 7.69 -2.10
N ALA A 74 -8.29 8.81 -2.82
CA ALA A 74 -8.94 8.90 -4.13
C ALA A 74 -8.11 9.80 -5.08
N PRO A 75 -7.05 9.27 -5.72
CA PRO A 75 -6.24 10.05 -6.67
C PRO A 75 -6.90 10.08 -8.05
N GLU A 76 -7.02 11.26 -8.64
CA GLU A 76 -7.36 11.40 -10.06
C GLU A 76 -6.08 11.23 -10.90
N ARG A 77 -6.04 10.22 -11.76
CA ARG A 77 -4.89 9.91 -12.63
C ARG A 77 -5.35 9.84 -14.07
N ASN A 78 -4.87 10.78 -14.89
CA ASN A 78 -5.09 10.79 -16.33
C ASN A 78 -3.72 10.81 -17.04
N TYR A 79 -3.58 10.05 -18.11
CA TYR A 79 -2.42 10.11 -18.99
C TYR A 79 -2.87 10.12 -20.45
N THR A 80 -2.16 10.89 -21.27
CA THR A 80 -2.30 10.85 -22.74
C THR A 80 -0.99 10.33 -23.29
N ALA A 81 -1.02 9.18 -23.95
CA ALA A 81 0.13 8.67 -24.69
C ALA A 81 0.07 9.23 -26.12
N ALA A 82 1.14 9.90 -26.56
CA ALA A 82 1.26 10.30 -27.96
C ALA A 82 1.44 9.05 -28.83
N LYS A 83 0.80 9.05 -30.02
CA LYS A 83 1.10 8.04 -31.02
C LYS A 83 2.51 8.27 -31.53
N VAL A 84 3.29 7.20 -31.58
CA VAL A 84 4.69 7.29 -32.00
C VAL A 84 4.81 7.84 -33.42
N ASP A 85 3.86 7.50 -34.30
CA ASP A 85 3.78 7.98 -35.68
C ASP A 85 3.65 9.52 -35.79
N GLU A 86 3.14 10.18 -34.74
CA GLU A 86 2.95 11.65 -34.71
C GLU A 86 4.27 12.40 -34.46
N TYR A 87 5.22 11.79 -33.74
CA TYR A 87 6.52 12.41 -33.40
C TYR A 87 7.71 11.74 -34.11
N PHE A 88 7.58 10.49 -34.55
CA PHE A 88 8.64 9.68 -35.16
C PHE A 88 8.09 8.86 -36.35
N PRO A 89 7.80 9.50 -37.50
CA PRO A 89 7.03 8.91 -38.59
C PRO A 89 7.67 7.70 -39.30
N ASN A 90 8.96 7.42 -39.06
CA ASN A 90 9.70 6.33 -39.72
C ASN A 90 10.31 5.32 -38.74
N ALA A 91 9.88 5.35 -37.49
CA ALA A 91 10.51 4.53 -36.48
C ALA A 91 9.89 3.12 -36.46
N LEU A 92 10.75 2.10 -36.50
CA LEU A 92 10.35 0.70 -36.59
C LEU A 92 9.92 0.19 -35.21
N TYR A 93 8.61 0.05 -34.99
CA TYR A 93 8.08 -0.48 -33.74
C TYR A 93 7.08 -1.61 -33.97
N LEU A 94 7.07 -2.57 -33.04
CA LEU A 94 6.04 -3.60 -32.96
C LEU A 94 4.73 -2.90 -32.59
N ALA A 95 3.84 -2.71 -33.57
CA ALA A 95 2.50 -2.21 -33.31
C ALA A 95 1.81 -3.16 -32.33
N ARG A 96 1.61 -2.72 -31.08
CA ARG A 96 0.75 -3.45 -30.15
C ARG A 96 -0.67 -3.26 -30.64
N GLN A 97 -1.25 -4.33 -31.14
CA GLN A 97 -2.62 -4.36 -31.66
C GLN A 97 -3.59 -4.41 -30.47
N ASP A 98 -3.70 -3.30 -29.75
CA ASP A 98 -4.64 -3.15 -28.66
C ASP A 98 -6.05 -2.98 -29.24
N HIS A 99 -6.73 -4.10 -29.43
CA HIS A 99 -8.17 -4.15 -29.69
C HIS A 99 -8.91 -3.70 -28.43
N TYR A 100 -9.18 -2.41 -28.31
CA TYR A 100 -10.14 -1.89 -27.33
C TYR A 100 -11.41 -1.46 -28.07
N LYS A 101 -12.50 -2.19 -27.83
CA LYS A 101 -13.87 -1.73 -28.03
C LYS A 101 -14.36 -1.06 -26.75
#